data_AF-A0A0F9MVW8-F1
#
_entry.id   AF-A0A0F9MVW8-F1
#
_cell.length_a   1.000
_cell.length_b   1.000
_cell.length_c   1.000
_cell.angle_alpha   90.00
_cell.angle_beta   90.00
_cell.angle_gamma   90.00
#
_symmetry.space_group_name_H-M   'P 1'
#
loop_
_entity.id
_entity.type
_entity.pdbx_description
1 polymer ?
#
loop_
_entity_poly.entity_id
_entity_poly.type
_entity_poly.pdbx_seq_one_letter_code
_entity_poly.pdbx_strand_id
1 'polypeptide(L)'
;MGLFSKKLAYCTICNKEITHKHKPKREWQIKGPLCGDCHVDKMKEFYEGKIRQPCISCRTTKKITDLWEPRWQWDMEGLLCKECFDKKEESFNIKKNFCSLCGAKLGLIRHNPKGKWKIEGQLCRSCWDSKKAELG
;
A
#
# COMPACT_ATOMS: atom_id res chain seq x y z
N MET A 1 15.66 -18.16 58.93
CA MET A 1 15.52 -16.74 58.53
C MET A 1 15.24 -16.67 57.04
N GLY A 2 14.18 -15.96 56.63
CA GLY A 2 14.01 -15.47 55.25
C GLY A 2 13.38 -16.40 54.20
N LEU A 3 12.17 -16.91 54.44
CA LEU A 3 11.31 -17.44 53.37
C LEU A 3 11.06 -16.32 52.36
N PHE A 4 11.52 -16.50 51.12
CA PHE A 4 11.38 -15.56 50.02
C PHE A 4 9.92 -15.05 49.90
N SER A 5 9.65 -13.85 50.41
CA SER A 5 8.43 -13.12 50.13
C SER A 5 8.49 -12.70 48.66
N LYS A 6 8.09 -13.59 47.75
CA LYS A 6 7.89 -13.22 46.34
C LYS A 6 6.81 -12.14 46.34
N LYS A 7 7.22 -10.87 46.21
CA LYS A 7 6.30 -9.76 45.93
C LYS A 7 5.46 -10.16 44.73
N LEU A 8 4.14 -10.24 44.94
CA LEU A 8 3.14 -10.45 43.89
C LEU A 8 3.40 -9.39 42.83
N ALA A 9 3.72 -9.84 41.62
CA ALA A 9 3.89 -8.97 40.48
C ALA A 9 2.63 -9.05 39.64
N TYR A 10 2.23 -7.94 39.04
CA TYR A 10 1.05 -7.87 38.18
C TYR A 10 1.47 -7.55 36.76
N CYS A 11 0.81 -8.17 35.78
CA CYS A 11 1.00 -7.86 34.38
C CYS A 11 0.55 -6.42 34.10
N THR A 12 1.39 -5.65 33.42
CA THR A 12 1.10 -4.24 33.11
C THR A 12 -0.09 -4.06 32.16
N ILE A 13 -0.42 -5.08 31.35
CA ILE A 13 -1.51 -5.02 30.36
C ILE A 13 -2.83 -5.54 30.94
N CYS A 14 -2.84 -6.77 31.45
CA CYS A 14 -4.07 -7.44 31.88
C CYS A 14 -4.29 -7.43 33.40
N ASN A 15 -3.36 -6.85 34.16
CA ASN A 15 -3.38 -6.76 35.62
C ASN A 15 -3.51 -8.10 36.36
N LYS A 16 -3.28 -9.23 35.67
CA LYS A 16 -3.24 -10.56 36.30
C LYS A 16 -1.97 -10.70 37.13
N GLU A 17 -2.09 -11.39 38.26
CA GLU A 17 -0.94 -11.77 39.07
C GLU A 17 -0.03 -12.72 38.27
N ILE A 18 1.28 -12.49 38.34
CA ILE A 18 2.28 -13.21 37.56
C ILE A 18 3.39 -13.77 38.45
N THR A 19 3.65 -15.06 38.27
CA THR A 19 4.76 -15.79 38.90
C THR A 19 6.07 -15.61 38.14
N HIS A 20 5.99 -15.49 36.82
CA HIS A 20 7.13 -15.24 35.91
C HIS A 20 6.98 -13.88 35.22
N LYS A 21 8.06 -13.09 35.22
CA LYS A 21 8.10 -11.74 34.65
C LYS A 21 8.73 -11.77 33.26
N HIS A 22 7.95 -11.46 32.23
CA HIS A 22 8.49 -11.21 30.90
C HIS A 22 8.82 -9.73 30.71
N LYS A 23 9.98 -9.44 30.13
CA LYS A 23 10.45 -8.06 29.90
C LYS A 23 10.00 -7.60 28.49
N PRO A 24 9.23 -6.51 28.38
CA PRO A 24 8.91 -5.91 27.08
C PRO A 24 10.16 -5.53 26.29
N LYS A 25 10.08 -5.63 24.95
CA LYS A 25 11.10 -5.02 24.09
C LYS A 25 11.05 -3.50 24.19
N ARG A 26 12.19 -2.82 23.99
CA ARG A 26 12.30 -1.36 24.19
C ARG A 26 11.41 -0.59 23.21
N GLU A 27 11.34 -1.07 21.98
CA GLU A 27 10.51 -0.54 20.89
C GLU A 27 9.00 -0.52 21.20
N TRP A 28 8.51 -1.33 22.14
CA TRP A 28 7.09 -1.37 22.49
C TRP A 28 6.66 -0.24 23.43
N GLN A 29 7.62 0.50 24.03
CA GLN A 29 7.37 1.59 24.96
C GLN A 29 6.53 1.22 26.20
N ILE A 30 6.47 -0.07 26.57
CA ILE A 30 5.76 -0.57 27.76
C ILE A 30 6.73 -0.61 28.94
N LYS A 31 6.37 0.06 30.04
CA LYS A 31 7.13 0.06 31.29
C LYS A 31 6.47 -0.86 32.31
N GLY A 32 7.12 -1.98 32.63
CA GLY A 32 6.66 -2.92 33.64
C GLY A 32 6.69 -4.38 33.15
N PRO A 33 6.46 -5.36 34.03
CA PRO A 33 6.47 -6.77 33.67
C PRO A 33 5.18 -7.17 32.93
N LEU A 34 5.28 -8.17 32.05
CA LEU A 34 4.14 -8.79 31.36
C LEU A 34 4.00 -10.26 31.76
N CYS A 35 2.77 -10.78 31.71
CA CYS A 35 2.52 -12.22 31.69
C CYS A 35 2.94 -12.83 30.34
N GLY A 36 3.04 -14.16 30.28
CA GLY A 36 3.40 -14.87 29.05
C GLY A 36 2.47 -14.56 27.88
N ASP A 37 1.15 -14.61 28.11
CA ASP A 37 0.14 -14.35 27.08
C ASP A 37 0.27 -12.95 26.50
N CYS A 38 0.26 -11.91 27.35
CA CYS A 38 0.38 -10.53 26.90
C CYS A 38 1.73 -10.23 26.22
N HIS A 39 2.80 -10.93 26.60
CA HIS A 39 4.09 -10.81 25.91
C HIS A 39 4.04 -11.42 24.50
N VAL A 40 3.43 -12.59 24.33
CA VAL A 40 3.25 -13.24 23.02
C VAL A 40 2.32 -12.43 22.13
N ASP A 41 1.23 -11.89 22.67
CA ASP A 41 0.30 -11.06 21.91
C ASP A 41 0.97 -9.78 21.41
N LYS A 42 1.75 -9.09 22.27
CA LYS A 42 2.52 -7.92 21.85
C LYS A 42 3.60 -8.24 20.81
N MET A 43 4.25 -9.40 20.91
CA MET A 43 5.15 -9.88 19.87
C MET A 43 4.44 -10.01 18.52
N LYS A 44 3.27 -10.66 18.51
CA LYS A 44 2.48 -10.86 17.29
C LYS A 44 2.03 -9.53 16.71
N GLU A 45 1.43 -8.65 17.51
CA GLU A 45 1.00 -7.31 17.06
C GLU A 45 2.15 -6.52 16.43
N PHE A 46 3.31 -6.51 17.07
CA PHE A 46 4.47 -5.78 16.57
C PHE A 46 5.03 -6.37 15.27
N TYR A 47 5.05 -7.70 15.15
CA TYR A 47 5.48 -8.37 13.93
C TYR A 47 4.47 -8.17 12.80
N GLU A 48 3.18 -8.32 13.09
CA GLU A 48 2.08 -8.07 12.14
C GLU A 48 2.06 -6.63 11.65
N GLY A 49 2.31 -5.66 12.54
CA GLY A 49 2.42 -4.25 12.17
C GLY A 49 3.61 -3.95 11.25
N LYS A 50 4.71 -4.72 11.34
CA LYS A 50 5.88 -4.56 10.45
C LYS A 50 5.69 -5.19 9.08
N ILE A 51 4.93 -6.28 8.99
CA ILE A 51 4.72 -7.01 7.74
C ILE A 51 3.48 -6.52 6.97
N ARG A 52 2.75 -5.53 7.47
CA ARG A 52 1.54 -5.00 6.85
C ARG A 52 1.72 -3.54 6.47
N GLN A 53 1.25 -3.18 5.29
CA GLN A 53 1.27 -1.81 4.78
C GLN A 53 -0.05 -1.50 4.08
N PRO A 54 -0.48 -0.22 4.08
CA PRO A 54 -1.66 0.20 3.35
C PRO A 54 -1.38 0.26 1.84
N CYS A 55 -2.35 -0.16 1.03
CA CYS A 55 -2.35 0.12 -0.40
C CYS A 55 -2.35 1.64 -0.64
N ILE A 56 -1.50 2.14 -1.53
CA ILE A 56 -1.43 3.59 -1.82
C ILE A 56 -2.70 4.16 -2.47
N SER A 57 -3.46 3.31 -3.16
CA SER A 57 -4.68 3.72 -3.88
C SER A 57 -5.93 3.64 -3.00
N CYS A 58 -6.19 2.48 -2.36
CA CYS A 58 -7.41 2.27 -1.57
C CYS A 58 -7.22 2.33 -0.05
N ARG A 59 -5.98 2.48 0.43
CA ARG A 59 -5.60 2.51 1.86
C ARG A 59 -5.89 1.24 2.66
N THR A 60 -6.42 0.18 2.04
CA THR A 60 -6.61 -1.13 2.70
C THR A 60 -5.27 -1.73 3.11
N THR A 61 -5.13 -2.08 4.39
CA THR A 61 -3.93 -2.69 4.96
C THR A 61 -3.87 -4.19 4.69
N LYS A 62 -2.92 -4.61 3.87
CA LYS A 62 -2.63 -6.04 3.57
C LYS A 62 -1.21 -6.38 4.00
N LYS A 63 -0.85 -7.68 3.98
CA LYS A 63 0.56 -8.08 4.15
C LYS A 63 1.36 -7.55 2.96
N ILE A 64 2.60 -7.13 3.21
CA ILE A 64 3.50 -6.59 2.16
C ILE A 64 3.68 -7.60 1.02
N THR A 65 3.73 -8.90 1.34
CA THR A 65 3.82 -9.99 0.35
C THR A 65 2.62 -10.08 -0.59
N ASP A 66 1.47 -9.51 -0.19
CA ASP A 66 0.22 -9.51 -0.97
C ASP A 66 0.01 -8.19 -1.73
N LEU A 67 0.98 -7.28 -1.64
CA LEU A 67 1.00 -6.01 -2.35
C LEU A 67 1.98 -6.06 -3.53
N TRP A 68 1.76 -5.17 -4.49
CA TRP A 68 2.41 -5.14 -5.79
C TRP A 68 3.10 -3.80 -5.99
N GLU A 69 4.32 -3.85 -6.53
CA GLU A 69 5.04 -2.65 -6.93
C GLU A 69 4.41 -2.03 -8.19
N PRO A 70 4.11 -0.72 -8.18
CA PRO A 70 3.67 0.00 -9.37
C PRO A 70 4.69 -0.12 -10.51
N ARG A 71 4.21 -0.03 -11.76
CA ARG A 71 5.15 0.09 -12.88
C ARG A 71 5.88 1.43 -12.80
N TRP A 72 7.16 1.44 -13.18
CA TRP A 72 7.98 2.66 -13.24
C TRP A 72 7.33 3.79 -14.07
N GLN A 73 6.53 3.43 -15.08
CA GLN A 73 5.82 4.37 -15.97
C GLN A 73 4.68 5.13 -15.28
N TRP A 74 4.28 4.74 -14.07
CA TRP A 74 3.13 5.31 -13.38
C TRP A 74 3.49 6.41 -12.40
N ASP A 75 4.78 6.66 -12.17
CA ASP A 75 5.28 7.69 -11.27
C ASP A 75 4.57 7.65 -9.89
N MET A 76 4.58 6.47 -9.27
CA MET A 76 3.96 6.22 -7.98
C MET A 76 4.97 5.64 -7.00
N GLU A 77 4.95 6.16 -5.78
CA GLU A 77 5.71 5.61 -4.66
C GLU A 77 4.81 4.82 -3.72
N GLY A 78 5.28 3.63 -3.33
CA GLY A 78 4.60 2.70 -2.42
C GLY A 78 3.94 1.51 -3.13
N LEU A 79 3.13 0.72 -2.41
CA LEU A 79 2.63 -0.56 -2.89
C LEU A 79 1.11 -0.55 -3.12
N LEU A 80 0.66 -1.34 -4.11
CA LEU A 80 -0.75 -1.49 -4.49
C LEU A 80 -1.28 -2.86 -4.08
N CYS A 81 -2.53 -2.96 -3.65
CA CYS A 81 -3.18 -4.28 -3.61
C CYS A 81 -3.43 -4.76 -5.04
N LYS A 82 -3.51 -6.09 -5.23
CA LYS A 82 -3.71 -6.71 -6.55
C LYS A 82 -4.87 -6.09 -7.34
N GLU A 83 -6.02 -5.89 -6.71
CA GLU A 83 -7.20 -5.28 -7.35
C GLU A 83 -6.93 -3.85 -7.85
N CYS A 84 -6.20 -3.03 -7.09
CA CYS A 84 -5.83 -1.68 -7.52
C CYS A 84 -4.76 -1.70 -8.60
N PHE A 85 -3.83 -2.64 -8.54
CA PHE A 85 -2.82 -2.83 -9.58
C PHE A 85 -3.48 -3.22 -10.90
N ASP A 86 -4.33 -4.25 -10.90
CA ASP A 86 -5.00 -4.77 -12.11
C ASP A 86 -5.88 -3.71 -12.77
N LYS A 87 -6.67 -2.96 -11.97
CA LYS A 87 -7.48 -1.84 -12.48
C LYS A 87 -6.61 -0.75 -13.11
N LYS A 88 -5.50 -0.40 -12.46
CA LYS A 88 -4.60 0.63 -12.99
C LYS A 88 -3.89 0.15 -14.26
N GLU A 89 -3.46 -1.11 -14.30
CA GLU A 89 -2.88 -1.78 -15.46
C GLU A 89 -3.82 -1.78 -16.67
N GLU A 90 -5.08 -2.13 -16.45
CA GLU A 90 -6.11 -2.07 -17.49
C GLU A 90 -6.26 -0.64 -18.02
N SER A 91 -6.42 0.35 -17.13
CA SER A 91 -6.55 1.76 -17.54
C SER A 91 -5.33 2.27 -18.33
N PHE A 92 -4.14 1.84 -17.93
CA PHE A 92 -2.89 2.18 -18.59
C PHE A 92 -2.80 1.55 -19.98
N ASN A 93 -3.16 0.26 -20.10
CA ASN A 93 -3.21 -0.44 -21.37
C ASN A 93 -4.23 0.16 -22.32
N ILE A 94 -5.38 0.64 -21.81
CA ILE A 94 -6.36 1.35 -22.63
C ILE A 94 -5.73 2.64 -23.18
N LYS A 95 -5.16 3.49 -22.32
CA LYS A 95 -4.50 4.75 -22.73
C LYS A 95 -3.34 4.52 -23.72
N LYS A 96 -2.64 3.39 -23.63
CA LYS A 96 -1.51 3.04 -24.49
C LYS A 96 -1.92 2.51 -25.86
N ASN A 97 -3.04 1.80 -25.94
CA ASN A 97 -3.41 1.02 -27.12
C ASN A 97 -4.60 1.59 -27.90
N PHE A 98 -5.35 2.54 -27.34
CA PHE A 98 -6.55 3.09 -27.96
C PHE A 98 -6.50 4.62 -28.05
N CYS A 99 -7.18 5.17 -29.05
CA CYS A 99 -7.29 6.60 -29.26
C CYS A 99 -8.09 7.23 -28.11
N SER A 100 -7.54 8.27 -27.47
CA SER A 100 -8.18 8.95 -26.35
C SER A 100 -9.50 9.65 -26.68
N LEU A 101 -9.80 9.90 -27.97
CA LEU A 101 -11.02 10.58 -28.39
C LEU A 101 -12.10 9.64 -28.91
N CYS A 102 -11.73 8.66 -29.75
CA CYS A 102 -12.70 7.78 -30.40
C CYS A 102 -12.64 6.32 -29.95
N GLY A 103 -11.68 5.95 -29.08
CA GLY A 103 -11.50 4.58 -28.62
C GLY A 103 -11.00 3.60 -29.69
N ALA A 104 -10.67 4.06 -30.90
CA ALA A 104 -10.13 3.19 -31.95
C ALA A 104 -8.76 2.63 -31.55
N LYS A 105 -8.52 1.34 -31.85
CA LYS A 105 -7.22 0.69 -31.60
C LYS A 105 -6.11 1.39 -32.40
N LEU A 106 -5.06 1.82 -31.71
CA LEU A 106 -3.92 2.49 -32.31
C LEU A 106 -2.97 1.47 -32.97
N GLY A 107 -2.48 1.83 -34.16
CA GLY A 107 -1.45 1.08 -34.87
C GLY A 107 -0.03 1.46 -34.45
N LEU A 108 0.92 1.20 -35.34
CA LEU A 108 2.32 1.61 -35.18
C LEU A 108 2.47 3.14 -35.19
N ILE A 109 1.69 3.82 -36.03
CA ILE A 109 1.71 5.28 -36.13
C ILE A 109 0.73 5.84 -35.09
N ARG A 110 1.26 6.65 -34.17
CA ARG A 110 0.52 7.24 -33.06
C ARG A 110 0.81 8.72 -33.01
N HIS A 111 -0.19 9.52 -32.68
CA HIS A 111 -0.06 10.97 -32.66
C HIS A 111 -0.25 11.51 -31.25
N ASN A 112 0.72 12.32 -30.81
CA ASN A 112 0.61 13.03 -29.54
C ASN A 112 -0.22 14.31 -29.74
N PRO A 113 -1.19 14.59 -28.87
CA PRO A 113 -1.92 15.86 -28.88
C PRO A 113 -0.97 17.02 -28.60
N LYS A 114 -1.24 18.21 -29.18
CA LYS A 114 -0.49 19.43 -28.84
C LYS A 114 -0.76 19.79 -27.38
N GLY A 115 0.24 20.31 -26.65
CA GLY A 115 0.09 20.68 -25.23
C GLY A 115 -1.08 21.65 -24.96
N LYS A 116 -1.35 22.57 -25.89
CA LYS A 116 -2.49 23.51 -25.80
C LYS A 116 -3.87 22.83 -25.81
N TRP A 117 -3.98 21.58 -26.31
CA TRP A 117 -5.25 20.87 -26.42
C TRP A 117 -5.71 20.24 -25.10
N LYS A 118 -4.83 20.10 -24.09
CA LYS A 118 -5.14 19.50 -22.78
C LYS A 118 -5.80 18.10 -22.89
N ILE A 119 -5.41 17.31 -23.89
CA ILE A 119 -5.87 15.93 -24.08
C ILE A 119 -4.79 14.99 -23.54
N GLU A 120 -5.17 14.08 -22.64
CA GLU A 120 -4.28 13.02 -22.18
C GLU A 120 -4.32 11.78 -23.09
N GLY A 121 -3.17 11.16 -23.32
CA GLY A 121 -3.03 9.93 -24.10
C GLY A 121 -2.74 10.18 -25.58
N GLN A 122 -2.94 9.16 -26.41
CA GLN A 122 -2.56 9.19 -27.83
C GLN A 122 -3.77 9.24 -28.74
N LEU A 123 -3.61 9.82 -29.92
CA LEU A 123 -4.65 9.99 -30.93
C LEU A 123 -4.35 9.16 -32.18
N CYS A 124 -5.41 8.66 -32.80
CA CYS A 124 -5.34 8.17 -34.17
C CYS A 124 -5.20 9.34 -35.14
N ARG A 125 -4.83 9.03 -36.39
CA ARG A 125 -4.57 10.04 -37.41
C ARG A 125 -5.77 10.96 -37.64
N SER A 126 -6.96 10.39 -37.81
CA SER A 126 -8.18 11.15 -38.08
C SER A 126 -8.50 12.13 -36.95
N CYS A 127 -8.52 11.66 -35.69
CA CYS A 127 -8.79 12.52 -34.55
C CYS A 127 -7.75 13.63 -34.37
N TRP A 128 -6.47 13.35 -34.68
CA TRP A 128 -5.42 14.36 -34.61
C TRP A 128 -5.59 15.43 -35.69
N ASP A 129 -5.87 15.04 -36.94
CA ASP A 129 -6.09 15.97 -38.04
C ASP A 129 -7.35 16.83 -37.80
N SER A 130 -8.44 16.24 -37.30
CA SER A 130 -9.65 16.97 -36.93
C SER A 130 -9.39 18.01 -35.83
N LYS A 131 -8.71 17.62 -34.74
CA LYS A 131 -8.36 18.57 -33.67
C LYS A 131 -7.39 19.65 -34.13
N LYS A 132 -6.50 19.34 -35.07
CA LYS A 132 -5.64 20.32 -35.70
C LYS A 132 -6.41 21.28 -36.60
N ALA A 133 -7.50 20.87 -37.25
CA ALA A 133 -8.33 21.79 -38.02
C ALA A 133 -9.13 22.72 -37.10
N GLU A 134 -9.66 22.19 -35.99
CA GLU A 134 -10.47 22.96 -35.02
C GLU A 134 -9.65 23.96 -34.19
N LEU A 135 -8.47 23.54 -33.72
CA LEU A 135 -7.67 24.28 -32.72
C LEU A 135 -6.26 24.63 -33.24
N GLY A 136 -6.10 24.58 -34.57
CA GLY A 136 -4.85 24.62 -35.34
C GLY A 136 -3.85 25.63 -34.88
#